data_AF-A0A6F9ABP0-F1
#
_entry.id   AF-A0A6F9ABP0-F1
#
_cell.length_a   1.000
_cell.length_b   1.000
_cell.length_c   1.000
_cell.angle_alpha   90.00
_cell.angle_beta   90.00
_cell.angle_gamma   90.00
#
_symmetry.space_group_name_H-M   'P 1'
#
loop_
_entity.id
_entity.type
_entity.pdbx_description
1 polymer ?
#
loop_
_entity_poly.entity_id
_entity_poly.type
_entity_poly.pdbx_seq_one_letter_code
_entity_poly.pdbx_strand_id
1 'polypeptide(L)'
;MCACLCVCCPDWTPTLWSECFEEMLDEELDSSDQWAFHFNYGLTETLTKEERRRRWRVYSHCAYGQFQCGECSKTWPSARVIVMFHYRLRDETGRGTVLMRPFGQACRRCQAEFELPGFSKNEVEEALLRLFGKIRKNCYGEEDKEEEEEEEEEESEGSEKVWKRPHEKALCEACRLGICCQEE
;
A
#
# COMPACT_ATOMS: atom_id res chain seq x y z
N MET A 1 30.81 -5.18 27.39
CA MET A 1 29.81 -6.01 26.69
C MET A 1 28.82 -5.04 26.05
N CYS A 2 28.94 -4.82 24.74
CA CYS A 2 28.01 -3.96 24.02
C CYS A 2 26.79 -4.82 23.70
N ALA A 3 25.67 -4.58 24.37
CA ALA A 3 24.39 -5.13 23.94
C ALA A 3 24.04 -4.42 22.63
N CYS A 4 24.37 -5.05 21.50
CA CYS A 4 23.72 -4.72 20.24
C CYS A 4 22.25 -5.04 20.44
N LEU A 5 21.44 -4.01 20.68
CA LEU A 5 20.00 -4.10 20.50
C LEU A 5 19.81 -4.55 19.05
N CYS A 6 19.48 -5.83 18.87
CA CYS A 6 18.98 -6.33 17.62
C CYS A 6 17.68 -5.56 17.40
N VAL A 7 17.72 -4.50 16.60
CA VAL A 7 16.50 -3.89 16.08
C VAL A 7 15.91 -4.98 15.20
N CYS A 8 14.97 -5.75 15.75
CA CYS A 8 14.21 -6.70 14.98
C CYS A 8 13.62 -5.93 13.80
N CYS A 9 13.96 -6.34 12.57
CA CYS A 9 13.26 -5.81 11.41
C CYS A 9 11.77 -6.14 11.60
N PRO A 10 10.85 -5.19 11.40
CA PRO A 10 9.44 -5.52 11.44
C PRO A 10 9.19 -6.61 10.40
N ASP A 11 8.52 -7.67 10.85
CA ASP A 11 8.01 -8.73 9.97
C ASP A 11 6.70 -8.27 9.33
N TRP A 12 6.32 -8.91 8.23
CA TRP A 12 4.98 -8.71 7.65
C TRP A 12 3.90 -9.10 8.67
N THR A 13 3.11 -8.11 9.08
CA THR A 13 2.07 -8.27 10.11
C THR A 13 0.72 -7.83 9.54
N PRO A 14 -0.10 -8.75 8.97
CA PRO A 14 -1.41 -8.43 8.41
C PRO A 14 -2.36 -7.78 9.43
N THR A 15 -2.32 -8.22 10.69
CA THR A 15 -3.24 -7.72 11.73
C THR A 15 -3.05 -6.23 12.00
N LEU A 16 -1.82 -5.72 11.92
CA LEU A 16 -1.52 -4.30 12.10
C LEU A 16 -2.33 -3.42 11.12
N TRP A 17 -2.47 -3.84 9.86
CA TRP A 17 -3.23 -3.09 8.87
C TRP A 17 -4.72 -3.10 9.14
N SER A 18 -5.28 -4.26 9.52
CA SER A 18 -6.69 -4.38 9.86
C SER A 18 -7.02 -3.59 11.13
N GLU A 19 -6.18 -3.66 12.16
CA GLU A 19 -6.33 -2.90 13.40
C GLU A 19 -6.24 -1.40 13.16
N CYS A 20 -5.23 -0.91 12.43
CA CYS A 20 -5.13 0.51 12.09
C CYS A 20 -6.30 1.00 11.23
N PHE A 21 -6.78 0.18 10.29
CA PHE A 21 -7.94 0.54 9.48
C PHE A 21 -9.19 0.71 10.35
N GLU A 22 -9.45 -0.23 11.27
CA GLU A 22 -10.59 -0.15 12.19
C GLU A 22 -10.45 1.02 13.17
N GLU A 23 -9.25 1.29 13.69
CA GLU A 23 -8.97 2.41 14.59
C GLU A 23 -9.26 3.78 13.93
N MET A 24 -8.91 3.93 12.66
CA MET A 24 -9.04 5.20 11.92
C MET A 24 -10.41 5.39 11.24
N LEU A 25 -11.20 4.31 11.08
CA LEU A 25 -12.37 4.30 10.19
C LEU A 25 -13.41 5.37 10.54
N ASP A 26 -13.80 5.47 11.81
CA ASP A 26 -14.86 6.38 12.26
C ASP A 26 -14.42 7.85 12.15
N GLU A 27 -13.16 8.13 12.52
CA GLU A 27 -12.59 9.49 12.47
C GLU A 27 -12.42 9.97 11.02
N GLU A 28 -12.06 9.08 10.10
CA GLU A 28 -11.72 9.45 8.73
C GLU A 28 -12.91 9.45 7.76
N LEU A 29 -13.96 8.65 7.98
CA LEU A 29 -15.10 8.61 7.05
C LEU A 29 -16.38 9.26 7.58
N ASP A 30 -16.53 9.47 8.90
CA ASP A 30 -17.73 10.05 9.55
C ASP A 30 -19.06 9.59 8.91
N SER A 31 -19.18 8.30 8.61
CA SER A 31 -20.30 7.71 7.87
C SER A 31 -20.95 6.57 8.65
N SER A 32 -22.25 6.34 8.41
CA SER A 32 -22.95 5.18 9.00
C SER A 32 -22.67 3.86 8.28
N ASP A 33 -21.86 3.87 7.22
CA ASP A 33 -21.61 2.70 6.39
C ASP A 33 -20.61 1.75 7.03
N GLN A 34 -20.76 0.46 6.74
CA GLN A 34 -19.87 -0.56 7.25
C GLN A 34 -18.77 -0.87 6.24
N TRP A 35 -17.52 -0.83 6.69
CA TRP A 35 -16.37 -1.16 5.86
C TRP A 35 -15.69 -2.45 6.33
N ALA A 36 -15.36 -3.31 5.36
CA ALA A 36 -14.57 -4.50 5.60
C ALA A 36 -13.20 -4.38 4.92
N PHE A 37 -12.14 -4.73 5.64
CA PHE A 37 -10.77 -4.73 5.13
C PHE A 37 -10.23 -6.15 5.03
N HIS A 38 -9.77 -6.55 3.84
CA HIS A 38 -9.29 -7.90 3.58
C HIS A 38 -8.01 -7.91 2.75
N PHE A 39 -7.27 -9.01 2.82
CA PHE A 39 -6.09 -9.23 1.99
C PHE A 39 -6.46 -10.08 0.78
N ASN A 40 -5.94 -9.70 -0.39
CA ASN A 40 -6.01 -10.52 -1.59
C ASN A 40 -4.70 -10.40 -2.39
N TYR A 41 -3.82 -11.40 -2.22
CA TYR A 41 -2.52 -11.43 -2.89
C TYR A 41 -2.59 -11.71 -4.40
N GLY A 42 -3.80 -11.94 -4.95
CA GLY A 42 -4.05 -12.09 -6.38
C GLY A 42 -4.49 -10.80 -7.08
N LEU A 43 -4.63 -9.68 -6.37
CA LEU A 43 -5.06 -8.42 -6.98
C LEU A 43 -4.10 -7.97 -8.08
N THR A 44 -4.65 -7.38 -9.15
CA THR A 44 -3.87 -6.76 -10.22
C THR A 44 -4.29 -5.30 -10.39
N GLU A 45 -3.45 -4.47 -10.98
CA GLU A 45 -3.76 -3.05 -11.20
C GLU A 45 -4.96 -2.85 -12.14
N THR A 46 -5.17 -3.78 -13.07
CA THR A 46 -6.25 -3.67 -14.06
C THR A 46 -7.54 -4.31 -13.57
N LEU A 47 -8.60 -3.49 -13.45
CA LEU A 47 -9.95 -4.00 -13.23
C LEU A 47 -10.61 -4.47 -14.53
N THR A 48 -11.29 -5.61 -14.45
CA THR A 48 -12.17 -6.12 -15.51
C THR A 48 -13.39 -5.21 -15.72
N LYS A 49 -14.06 -5.36 -16.86
CA LYS A 49 -15.30 -4.62 -17.16
C LYS A 49 -16.39 -4.87 -16.11
N GLU A 50 -16.49 -6.09 -15.60
CA GLU A 50 -17.48 -6.44 -14.58
C GLU A 50 -17.15 -5.78 -13.24
N GLU A 51 -15.88 -5.77 -12.83
CA GLU A 51 -15.47 -5.10 -11.60
C GLU A 51 -15.72 -3.60 -11.64
N ARG A 52 -15.41 -2.94 -12.77
CA ARG A 52 -15.71 -1.52 -12.98
C ARG A 52 -17.22 -1.24 -12.93
N ARG A 53 -18.05 -2.09 -13.54
CA ARG A 53 -19.52 -2.00 -13.43
C ARG A 53 -20.01 -2.14 -12.00
N ARG A 54 -19.30 -2.93 -11.19
CA ARG A 54 -19.54 -3.09 -9.75
C ARG A 54 -18.85 -2.01 -8.90
N ARG A 55 -18.44 -0.91 -9.53
CA ARG A 55 -17.84 0.29 -8.93
C ARG A 55 -16.55 0.03 -8.14
N TRP A 56 -15.82 -1.03 -8.47
CA TRP A 56 -14.45 -1.18 -7.97
C TRP A 56 -13.56 -0.09 -8.52
N ARG A 57 -12.64 0.37 -7.67
CA ARG A 57 -11.59 1.34 -7.94
C ARG A 57 -10.28 0.81 -7.43
N VAL A 58 -9.18 1.30 -7.98
CA VAL A 58 -7.81 0.92 -7.59
C VAL A 58 -7.08 2.17 -7.13
N TYR A 59 -6.30 2.03 -6.07
CA TYR A 59 -5.35 3.02 -5.59
C TYR A 59 -4.07 2.31 -5.18
N SER A 60 -2.92 2.84 -5.55
CA SER A 60 -1.60 2.31 -5.18
C SER A 60 -0.83 3.36 -4.40
N HIS A 61 -0.17 2.94 -3.34
CA HIS A 61 0.63 3.79 -2.48
C HIS A 61 2.07 3.27 -2.42
N CYS A 62 3.05 4.19 -2.43
CA CYS A 62 4.47 3.87 -2.28
C CYS A 62 4.89 4.13 -0.84
N ALA A 63 5.28 3.08 -0.12
CA ALA A 63 5.68 3.14 1.28
C ALA A 63 7.12 2.67 1.50
N TYR A 64 7.66 3.00 2.66
CA TYR A 64 8.89 2.41 3.17
C TYR A 64 8.61 1.09 3.91
N GLY A 65 9.38 0.06 3.59
CA GLY A 65 9.27 -1.26 4.22
C GLY A 65 10.62 -1.90 4.51
N GLN A 66 10.63 -2.86 5.43
CA GLN A 66 11.76 -3.76 5.67
C GLN A 66 11.46 -5.14 5.11
N PHE A 67 12.48 -5.81 4.59
CA PHE A 67 12.39 -7.19 4.14
C PHE A 67 13.39 -8.05 4.91
N GLN A 68 13.05 -9.33 5.06
CA GLN A 68 13.93 -10.36 5.59
C GLN A 68 13.86 -11.58 4.69
N CYS A 69 15.00 -12.08 4.25
CA CYS A 69 15.05 -13.32 3.47
C CYS A 69 14.83 -14.54 4.37
N GLY A 70 13.87 -15.39 4.03
CA GLY A 70 13.61 -16.63 4.74
C GLY A 70 14.77 -17.64 4.66
N GLU A 71 15.57 -17.61 3.59
CA GLU A 71 16.66 -18.57 3.38
C GLU A 71 17.99 -18.16 4.02
N CYS A 72 18.42 -16.91 3.79
CA CYS A 72 19.74 -16.44 4.24
C CYS A 72 19.69 -15.47 5.41
N SER A 73 18.49 -15.18 5.94
CA SER A 73 18.22 -14.27 7.07
C SER A 73 18.74 -12.85 6.87
N LYS A 74 19.15 -12.48 5.66
CA LYS A 74 19.58 -11.12 5.33
C LYS A 74 18.37 -10.22 5.35
N THR A 75 18.50 -9.06 5.98
CA THR A 75 17.51 -8.00 5.97
C THR A 75 17.91 -6.86 5.04
N TRP A 76 16.93 -6.16 4.47
CA TRP A 76 17.18 -4.94 3.71
C TRP A 76 15.97 -3.99 3.75
N PRO A 77 16.21 -2.67 3.81
CA PRO A 77 15.16 -1.68 3.65
C PRO A 77 14.80 -1.47 2.18
N SER A 78 13.57 -1.02 1.92
CA SER A 78 13.18 -0.40 0.65
C SER A 78 12.34 0.83 0.93
N ALA A 79 12.66 1.93 0.27
CA ALA A 79 11.82 3.13 0.23
C ALA A 79 10.71 3.07 -0.83
N ARG A 80 10.70 2.00 -1.63
CA ARG A 80 9.76 1.79 -2.72
C ARG A 80 9.14 0.42 -2.57
N VAL A 81 8.10 0.35 -1.74
CA VAL A 81 7.23 -0.81 -1.59
C VAL A 81 5.84 -0.38 -2.03
N ILE A 82 5.30 -1.06 -3.05
CA ILE A 82 3.95 -0.75 -3.52
C ILE A 82 2.94 -1.51 -2.66
N VAL A 83 1.94 -0.78 -2.18
CA VAL A 83 0.75 -1.33 -1.54
C VAL A 83 -0.45 -0.92 -2.39
N MET A 84 -1.17 -1.90 -2.91
CA MET A 84 -2.33 -1.66 -3.77
C MET A 84 -3.61 -2.00 -3.05
N PHE A 85 -4.60 -1.13 -3.22
CA PHE A 85 -5.93 -1.24 -2.68
C PHE A 85 -6.93 -1.30 -3.82
N HIS A 86 -7.79 -2.32 -3.80
CA HIS A 86 -9.06 -2.29 -4.52
C HIS A 86 -10.14 -1.93 -3.53
N TYR A 87 -10.97 -0.95 -3.85
CA TYR A 87 -12.03 -0.52 -2.94
C TYR A 87 -13.32 -0.19 -3.68
N ARG A 88 -14.44 -0.26 -2.95
CA ARG A 88 -15.75 0.19 -3.42
C ARG A 88 -16.70 0.39 -2.24
N LEU A 89 -17.75 1.18 -2.50
CA LEU A 89 -18.96 1.27 -1.69
C LEU A 89 -20.16 0.79 -2.50
N ARG A 90 -21.04 0.00 -1.88
CA ARG A 90 -22.33 -0.39 -2.45
C ARG A 90 -23.45 0.43 -1.82
N ASP A 91 -23.81 1.53 -2.47
CA ASP A 91 -24.77 2.52 -1.96
C ASP A 91 -26.10 1.91 -1.52
N GLU A 92 -26.60 0.87 -2.21
CA GLU A 92 -27.90 0.27 -1.86
C GLU A 92 -27.89 -0.45 -0.51
N THR A 93 -26.70 -0.81 0.00
CA THR A 93 -26.54 -1.60 1.22
C THR A 93 -25.70 -0.90 2.29
N GLY A 94 -25.11 0.26 1.99
CA GLY A 94 -24.17 0.93 2.89
C GLY A 94 -22.97 0.05 3.27
N ARG A 95 -22.49 -0.79 2.34
CA ARG A 95 -21.38 -1.73 2.59
C ARG A 95 -20.19 -1.43 1.71
N GLY A 96 -19.14 -0.96 2.35
CA GLY A 96 -17.81 -0.77 1.80
C GLY A 96 -16.95 -2.03 1.85
N THR A 97 -16.01 -2.14 0.93
CA THR A 97 -15.00 -3.21 0.94
C THR A 97 -13.68 -2.65 0.45
N VAL A 98 -12.61 -2.94 1.19
CA VAL A 98 -11.22 -2.74 0.78
C VAL A 98 -10.54 -4.10 0.68
N LEU A 99 -9.87 -4.35 -0.44
CA LEU A 99 -8.96 -5.47 -0.64
C LEU A 99 -7.55 -4.90 -0.79
N MET A 100 -6.58 -5.42 -0.04
CA MET A 100 -5.21 -4.93 -0.02
C MET A 100 -4.23 -6.01 -0.49
N ARG A 101 -3.20 -5.59 -1.23
CA ARG A 101 -2.04 -6.40 -1.61
C ARG A 101 -0.76 -5.58 -1.44
N PRO A 102 0.17 -6.00 -0.56
CA PRO A 102 1.53 -5.50 -0.59
C PRO A 102 2.34 -6.27 -1.64
N PHE A 103 3.24 -5.59 -2.34
CA PHE A 103 4.17 -6.22 -3.29
C PHE A 103 5.52 -6.46 -2.65
N GLY A 104 6.08 -7.65 -2.90
CA GLY A 104 7.31 -8.12 -2.30
C GLY A 104 8.60 -7.72 -3.04
N GLN A 105 9.72 -8.08 -2.44
CA GLN A 105 11.05 -7.97 -3.06
C GLN A 105 11.85 -9.28 -2.92
N ALA A 106 12.57 -9.64 -3.97
CA ALA A 106 13.41 -10.82 -3.98
C ALA A 106 14.75 -10.51 -3.30
N CYS A 107 15.26 -11.44 -2.51
CA CYS A 107 16.57 -11.30 -1.90
C CYS A 107 17.66 -11.20 -2.98
N ARG A 108 18.50 -10.15 -2.93
CA ARG A 108 19.61 -9.97 -3.89
C ARG A 108 20.58 -11.16 -3.97
N ARG A 109 20.77 -11.89 -2.86
CA ARG A 109 21.69 -13.04 -2.79
C ARG A 109 21.06 -14.32 -3.31
N CYS A 110 19.85 -14.63 -2.88
CA CYS A 110 19.20 -15.90 -3.20
C CYS A 110 18.42 -15.83 -4.52
N GLN A 111 17.87 -14.66 -4.87
CA GLN A 111 17.02 -14.43 -6.03
C GLN A 111 15.89 -15.46 -6.18
N ALA A 112 15.36 -15.90 -5.03
CA ALA A 112 14.27 -16.85 -4.91
C ALA A 112 12.90 -16.14 -5.05
N GLU A 113 11.89 -16.61 -4.30
CA GLU A 113 10.57 -15.98 -4.22
C GLU A 113 10.63 -14.57 -3.62
N PHE A 114 9.55 -13.81 -3.80
CA PHE A 114 9.41 -12.47 -3.25
C PHE A 114 9.07 -12.53 -1.76
N GLU A 115 9.87 -11.83 -0.96
CA GLU A 115 9.59 -11.67 0.47
C GLU A 115 8.57 -10.55 0.67
N LEU A 116 7.64 -10.72 1.61
CA LEU A 116 6.68 -9.68 1.96
C LEU A 116 7.34 -8.61 2.85
N PRO A 117 6.96 -7.34 2.68
CA PRO A 117 7.47 -6.23 3.49
C PRO A 117 6.88 -6.23 4.90
N GLY A 118 7.68 -5.91 5.91
CA GLY A 118 7.20 -5.41 7.19
C GLY A 118 7.17 -3.88 7.22
N PHE A 119 6.15 -3.34 7.88
CA PHE A 119 5.89 -1.90 7.96
C PHE A 119 5.90 -1.44 9.42
N SER A 120 6.25 -0.17 9.64
CA SER A 120 6.01 0.50 10.91
C SER A 120 4.54 0.96 11.01
N LYS A 121 4.02 1.17 12.21
CA LYS A 121 2.64 1.69 12.40
C LYS A 121 2.42 2.98 11.61
N ASN A 122 3.36 3.92 11.67
CA ASN A 122 3.25 5.21 10.97
C ASN A 122 3.13 5.05 9.45
N GLU A 123 3.89 4.13 8.83
CA GLU A 123 3.79 3.87 7.38
C GLU A 123 2.42 3.25 7.01
N VAL A 124 1.86 2.43 7.90
CA VAL A 124 0.51 1.87 7.74
C VAL A 124 -0.54 2.98 7.83
N GLU A 125 -0.48 3.81 8.88
CA GLU A 125 -1.41 4.93 9.09
C GLU A 125 -1.37 5.94 7.93
N GLU A 126 -0.17 6.28 7.42
CA GLU A 126 -0.01 7.18 6.27
C GLU A 126 -0.66 6.60 4.99
N ALA A 127 -0.41 5.31 4.70
CA ALA A 127 -1.01 4.65 3.55
C ALA A 127 -2.54 4.59 3.65
N LEU A 128 -3.07 4.32 4.84
CA LEU A 128 -4.52 4.27 5.10
C LEU A 128 -5.16 5.65 5.05
N LEU A 129 -4.52 6.69 5.58
CA LEU A 129 -5.01 8.08 5.49
C LEU A 129 -5.21 8.50 4.03
N ARG A 130 -4.24 8.19 3.17
CA ARG A 130 -4.36 8.45 1.72
C ARG A 130 -5.47 7.63 1.08
N LEU A 131 -5.63 6.36 1.47
CA LEU A 131 -6.74 5.52 1.02
C LEU A 131 -8.10 6.12 1.42
N PHE A 132 -8.26 6.58 2.67
CA PHE A 132 -9.50 7.20 3.13
C PHE A 132 -9.82 8.47 2.35
N GLY A 133 -8.83 9.30 2.04
CA GLY A 133 -9.01 10.43 1.12
C GLY A 133 -9.58 9.99 -0.24
N LYS A 134 -9.02 8.93 -0.84
CA LYS A 134 -9.57 8.38 -2.09
C LYS A 134 -10.98 7.80 -1.90
N ILE A 135 -11.32 7.22 -0.75
CA ILE A 135 -12.69 6.73 -0.46
C ILE A 135 -13.67 7.90 -0.34
N ARG A 136 -13.37 8.94 0.44
CA ARG A 136 -14.21 10.14 0.59
C ARG A 136 -14.54 10.76 -0.76
N LYS A 137 -13.51 11.07 -1.56
CA LYS A 137 -13.65 11.61 -2.91
C LYS A 137 -14.50 10.72 -3.81
N ASN A 138 -14.16 9.43 -3.90
CA ASN A 138 -14.69 8.57 -4.96
C ASN A 138 -15.98 7.82 -4.61
N CYS A 139 -16.28 7.63 -3.32
CA CYS A 139 -17.45 6.91 -2.84
C CYS A 139 -18.50 7.84 -2.22
N TYR A 140 -18.07 8.91 -1.54
CA TYR A 140 -18.97 9.86 -0.87
C TYR A 140 -19.14 11.18 -1.63
N GLY A 141 -18.30 11.43 -2.63
CA GLY A 141 -18.41 12.64 -3.47
C GLY A 141 -18.04 13.91 -2.71
N GLU A 142 -17.20 13.78 -1.68
CA GLU A 142 -16.60 14.95 -1.04
C GLU A 142 -15.66 15.63 -2.04
N GLU A 143 -15.91 16.91 -2.32
CA GLU A 143 -15.04 17.76 -3.12
C GLU A 143 -13.77 18.04 -2.32
N ASP A 144 -12.61 17.73 -2.89
CA ASP A 144 -11.35 18.06 -2.25
C ASP A 144 -11.19 19.58 -2.32
N LYS A 145 -10.89 20.24 -1.20
CA LYS A 145 -10.46 21.66 -1.24
C LYS A 145 -9.07 21.84 -1.87
N GLU A 146 -8.46 20.74 -2.32
CA GLU A 146 -7.11 20.60 -2.89
C GLU A 146 -7.18 20.20 -4.37
N GLU A 147 -8.25 20.59 -5.07
CA GLU A 147 -8.56 20.23 -6.47
C GLU A 147 -7.60 20.80 -7.55
N GLU A 148 -6.45 21.38 -7.21
CA GLU A 148 -5.49 21.87 -8.22
C GLU A 148 -4.17 21.09 -8.29
N GLU A 149 -3.89 20.14 -7.38
CA GLU A 149 -2.60 19.42 -7.38
C GLU A 149 -2.76 17.94 -7.81
N GLU A 150 -3.86 17.24 -7.46
CA GLU A 150 -3.96 15.79 -7.70
C GLU A 150 -4.24 15.36 -9.16
N GLU A 151 -4.81 16.22 -10.02
CA GLU A 151 -5.00 15.87 -11.45
C GLU A 151 -3.73 16.12 -12.28
N GLU A 152 -2.76 16.88 -11.75
CA GLU A 152 -1.41 16.98 -12.32
C GLU A 152 -0.46 15.93 -11.69
N GLU A 153 -0.71 15.46 -10.46
CA GLU A 153 0.10 14.44 -9.76
C GLU A 153 -0.14 12.98 -10.19
N GLU A 154 -0.94 12.71 -11.22
CA GLU A 154 -0.72 11.46 -11.98
C GLU A 154 0.69 11.44 -12.63
N GLU A 155 1.34 12.61 -12.70
CA GLU A 155 2.76 12.81 -12.97
C GLU A 155 3.40 13.69 -11.88
N SER A 156 4.25 13.11 -11.02
CA SER A 156 5.13 13.81 -10.07
C SER A 156 4.52 14.37 -8.77
N GLU A 157 4.61 13.56 -7.70
CA GLU A 157 5.17 14.04 -6.43
C GLU A 157 6.17 13.02 -5.86
N GLY A 158 7.29 12.90 -6.57
CA GLY A 158 8.48 12.27 -6.02
C GLY A 158 9.07 13.17 -4.94
N SER A 159 8.71 12.96 -3.68
CA SER A 159 9.50 13.49 -2.57
C SER A 159 10.96 13.12 -2.81
N GLU A 160 11.80 14.11 -3.15
CA GLU A 160 13.25 13.98 -3.29
C GLU A 160 13.90 13.74 -1.92
N LYS A 161 13.46 12.70 -1.21
CA LYS A 161 14.33 12.01 -0.27
C LYS A 161 15.42 11.41 -1.15
N VAL A 162 16.62 11.99 -1.13
CA VAL A 162 17.80 11.46 -1.81
C VAL A 162 18.10 10.08 -1.22
N TRP A 163 17.47 9.06 -1.81
CA TRP A 163 17.66 7.67 -1.45
C TRP A 163 19.03 7.26 -1.98
N LYS A 164 19.99 7.10 -1.08
CA LYS A 164 21.41 6.82 -1.41
C LYS A 164 21.63 5.50 -2.17
N ARG A 165 20.59 4.72 -2.45
CA ARG A 165 20.67 3.48 -3.22
C ARG A 165 19.61 3.47 -4.33
N PRO A 166 20.00 3.21 -5.58
CA PRO A 166 19.05 3.08 -6.68
C PRO A 166 18.11 1.90 -6.43
N HIS A 167 16.84 2.08 -6.80
CA HIS A 167 15.83 1.04 -6.70
C HIS A 167 16.15 -0.12 -7.66
N GLU A 168 16.32 -1.33 -7.12
CA GLU A 168 16.65 -2.52 -7.92
C GLU A 168 15.39 -3.11 -8.58
N LYS A 169 14.95 -2.52 -9.70
CA LYS A 169 13.72 -2.92 -10.45
C LYS A 169 13.61 -4.43 -10.69
N ALA A 170 14.73 -5.11 -10.96
CA ALA A 170 14.76 -6.56 -11.21
C ALA A 170 14.35 -7.42 -9.98
N LEU A 171 14.49 -6.88 -8.77
CA LEU A 171 14.14 -7.54 -7.51
C LEU A 171 12.76 -7.11 -6.98
N CYS A 172 12.11 -6.12 -7.58
CA CYS A 172 10.81 -5.60 -7.14
C CYS A 172 9.66 -6.30 -7.85
N GLU A 173 8.74 -6.91 -7.11
CA GLU A 173 7.57 -7.59 -7.67
C GLU A 173 6.69 -6.63 -8.48
N ALA A 174 6.41 -5.45 -7.93
CA ALA A 174 5.60 -4.43 -8.61
C ALA A 174 6.24 -3.94 -9.92
N CYS A 175 7.57 -3.77 -9.98
CA CYS A 175 8.25 -3.44 -11.24
C CYS A 175 8.12 -4.54 -12.29
N ARG A 176 8.18 -5.82 -11.89
CA ARG A 176 7.99 -6.94 -12.85
C ARG A 176 6.59 -6.97 -13.44
N LEU A 177 5.61 -6.43 -12.72
CA LEU A 177 4.22 -6.31 -13.15
C LEU A 177 3.91 -4.97 -13.82
N GLY A 178 4.86 -4.04 -13.91
CA GLY A 178 4.68 -2.72 -14.51
C GLY A 178 3.92 -1.70 -13.64
N ILE A 179 3.69 -2.00 -12.35
CA ILE A 179 2.82 -1.22 -11.45
C ILE A 179 3.58 -0.12 -10.70
N CYS A 180 4.89 -0.29 -10.49
CA CYS A 180 5.66 0.65 -9.69
C CYS A 180 5.69 2.04 -10.35
N CYS A 181 5.32 3.08 -9.60
CA CYS A 181 5.46 4.47 -10.00
C CYS A 181 6.93 4.69 -10.40
N GLN A 182 7.19 5.02 -11.67
CA GLN A 182 8.52 5.43 -12.14
C GLN A 182 8.74 6.88 -11.66
N GLU A 183 9.93 7.34 -11.29
CA GLU A 183 11.06 7.52 -12.20
C GLU A 183 12.40 6.97 -11.69
N GLU A 184 13.35 6.92 -12.63
CA GLU A 184 14.72 6.40 -12.57
C GLU A 184 15.59 6.99 -11.45
#